data_AF-A0A3S2V4U0-F1
#
_entry.id   AF-A0A3S2V4U0-F1
#
_cell.length_a   1.000
_cell.length_b   1.000
_cell.length_c   1.000
_cell.angle_alpha   90.00
_cell.angle_beta   90.00
_cell.angle_gamma   90.00
#
_symmetry.space_group_name_H-M   'P 1'
#
loop_
_entity.id
_entity.type
_entity.pdbx_description
1 polymer ?
#
loop_
_entity_poly.entity_id
_entity_poly.type
_entity_poly.pdbx_seq_one_letter_code
_entity_poly.pdbx_strand_id
1 'polypeptide(L)' 'MTDRDVIQAAYEDQLAQLFEHFFANTVEAEGQAAELAQAERAFQAGVRRAREVRDRALALL' A
#
# COMPACT_ATOMS: atom_id res chain seq x y z
N MET A 1 18.00 -16.49 2.56
CA MET A 1 17.13 -15.38 2.11
C MET A 1 17.63 -14.97 0.74
N THR A 2 16.78 -15.08 -0.26
CA THR A 2 17.05 -14.74 -1.66
C THR A 2 16.61 -13.31 -1.96
N ASP A 3 17.05 -12.72 -3.07
CA ASP A 3 16.60 -11.40 -3.50
C ASP A 3 15.07 -11.35 -3.70
N ARG A 4 14.48 -12.48 -4.12
CA ARG A 4 13.03 -12.65 -4.18
C ARG A 4 12.37 -12.52 -2.81
N ASP A 5 12.94 -13.15 -1.78
CA ASP A 5 12.43 -13.06 -0.41
C ASP A 5 12.51 -11.62 0.12
N VAL A 6 13.61 -10.91 -0.18
CA VAL A 6 13.79 -9.50 0.20
C VAL A 6 12.73 -8.60 -0.46
N ILE A 7 12.49 -8.76 -1.76
CA ILE A 7 11.48 -7.98 -2.48
C ILE A 7 10.08 -8.28 -1.95
N GLN A 8 9.78 -9.54 -1.63
CA GLN A 8 8.49 -9.92 -1.08
C GLN A 8 8.28 -9.33 0.32
N ALA A 9 9.27 -9.40 1.20
CA ALA A 9 9.21 -8.80 2.54
C ALA A 9 9.01 -7.28 2.47
N ALA A 10 9.75 -6.58 1.62
CA ALA A 10 9.59 -5.13 1.43
C ALA A 10 8.20 -4.77 0.88
N TYR A 11 7.62 -5.61 0.03
CA TYR A 11 6.25 -5.42 -0.46
C TYR A 11 5.21 -5.59 0.66
N GLU A 12 5.37 -6.60 1.52
CA GLU A 12 4.49 -6.84 2.65
C GLU A 12 4.55 -5.69 3.68
N ASP A 13 5.76 -5.23 4.01
CA ASP A 13 5.95 -4.07 4.88
C ASP A 13 5.28 -2.82 4.32
N GLN A 14 5.39 -2.59 3.00
CA GLN A 14 4.74 -1.46 2.35
C GLN A 14 3.20 -1.56 2.38
N LEU A 15 2.64 -2.76 2.24
CA LEU A 15 1.19 -2.97 2.36
C LEU A 15 0.70 -2.69 3.78
N ALA A 16 1.45 -3.12 4.79
CA ALA A 16 1.13 -2.83 6.20
C ALA A 16 1.09 -1.32 6.45
N GLN A 17 2.12 -0.59 6.01
CA GLN A 17 2.17 0.88 6.15
C GLN A 17 1.00 1.57 5.43
N LEU A 18 0.69 1.15 4.20
CA LEU A 18 -0.45 1.72 3.45
C LEU A 18 -1.77 1.48 4.18
N PHE A 19 -1.96 0.30 4.77
CA PHE A 19 -3.16 -0.02 5.52
C PHE A 19 -3.26 0.80 6.82
N GLU A 20 -2.16 0.94 7.56
CA GLU A 20 -2.11 1.79 8.77
C GLU A 20 -2.50 3.24 8.46
N HIS A 21 -1.96 3.82 7.38
CA HIS A 21 -2.31 5.18 6.95
C HIS A 21 -3.77 5.29 6.52
N PHE A 22 -4.28 4.29 5.79
CA PHE A 22 -5.69 4.26 5.42
C PHE A 22 -6.60 4.20 6.66
N PHE A 23 -6.27 3.35 7.63
CA PHE A 23 -7.03 3.23 8.86
C PHE A 23 -7.00 4.55 9.66
N ALA A 24 -5.83 5.17 9.84
CA ALA A 24 -5.71 6.46 10.52
C ALA A 24 -6.56 7.54 9.84
N ASN A 25 -6.45 7.68 8.50
CA ASN A 25 -7.21 8.67 7.74
C ASN A 25 -8.73 8.43 7.79
N THR A 26 -9.17 7.16 7.85
CA THR A 26 -10.60 6.85 7.94
C THR A 26 -11.17 7.10 9.34
N VAL A 27 -10.35 6.94 10.39
CA VAL A 27 -10.71 7.35 11.76
C VAL A 27 -10.78 8.88 11.86
N GLU A 28 -9.78 9.60 11.33
CA GLU A 28 -9.73 11.07 11.33
C GLU A 28 -10.87 11.72 10.53
N ALA A 29 -11.31 11.07 9.44
CA ALA A 29 -12.42 11.55 8.64
C ALA A 29 -13.76 11.61 9.42
N GLU A 30 -13.89 10.94 10.57
CA GLU A 30 -15.08 10.96 11.44
C GLU A 30 -16.42 10.75 10.69
N GLY A 31 -16.41 9.93 9.62
CA GLY A 31 -17.62 9.67 8.81
C GLY A 31 -17.91 10.69 7.71
N GLN A 32 -17.02 11.65 7.47
CA GLN A 32 -17.10 12.57 6.33
C GLN A 32 -16.88 11.81 5.01
N ALA A 33 -17.96 11.61 4.26
CA ALA A 33 -17.95 10.77 3.06
C ALA A 33 -16.91 11.18 2.00
N ALA A 34 -16.64 12.48 1.86
CA ALA A 34 -15.65 12.99 0.90
C ALA A 34 -14.21 12.59 1.29
N GLU A 35 -13.88 12.68 2.57
CA GLU A 35 -12.56 12.33 3.10
C GLU A 35 -12.35 10.81 3.11
N LEU A 36 -13.40 10.03 3.44
CA LEU A 36 -13.38 8.57 3.31
C LEU A 36 -13.11 8.14 1.86
N ALA A 37 -13.82 8.74 0.90
CA ALA A 37 -13.60 8.44 -0.52
C ALA A 37 -12.20 8.88 -1.00
N GLN A 38 -11.62 9.93 -0.42
CA GLN A 38 -10.24 10.32 -0.70
C GLN A 38 -9.24 9.30 -0.13
N ALA A 39 -9.39 8.91 1.14
CA ALA A 39 -8.55 7.92 1.79
C ALA A 39 -8.57 6.58 1.04
N GLU A 40 -9.75 6.13 0.60
CA GLU A 40 -9.90 4.90 -0.17
C GLU A 40 -9.19 4.97 -1.53
N ARG A 41 -9.37 6.08 -2.28
CA ARG A 41 -8.66 6.28 -3.56
C ARG A 41 -7.15 6.29 -3.38
N ALA A 42 -6.65 6.97 -2.34
CA ALA A 42 -5.22 7.03 -2.04
C ALA A 42 -4.67 5.64 -1.70
N PHE A 43 -5.38 4.87 -0.88
CA PHE A 43 -5.00 3.51 -0.52
C PHE A 43 -4.96 2.59 -1.75
N GLN A 44 -6.02 2.58 -2.57
CA GLN A 44 -6.08 1.76 -3.77
C GLN A 44 -4.97 2.10 -4.78
N ALA A 45 -4.66 3.39 -4.96
CA ALA A 45 -3.56 3.83 -5.80
C ALA A 45 -2.21 3.37 -5.26
N GLY A 46 -1.99 3.50 -3.95
CA GLY A 46 -0.77 3.04 -3.27
C GLY A 46 -0.57 1.53 -3.42
N VAL A 47 -1.60 0.72 -3.18
CA VAL A 47 -1.55 -0.75 -3.31
C VAL A 47 -1.21 -1.16 -4.74
N ARG A 48 -1.84 -0.52 -5.73
CA ARG A 48 -1.55 -0.76 -7.15
C ARG A 48 -0.09 -0.45 -7.46
N ARG A 49 0.40 0.70 -7.01
CA ARG A 49 1.77 1.13 -7.25
C ARG A 49 2.79 0.19 -6.59
N ALA A 50 2.56 -0.21 -5.34
CA ALA A 50 3.42 -1.16 -4.64
C ALA A 50 3.52 -2.49 -5.40
N ARG A 51 2.39 -2.98 -5.94
CA ARG A 51 2.36 -4.20 -6.76
C ARG A 51 3.19 -4.05 -8.04
N GLU A 52 3.02 -2.95 -8.77
CA GLU A 52 3.80 -2.67 -9.98
C GLU A 52 5.31 -2.63 -9.70
N VAL A 53 5.72 -2.01 -8.59
CA VAL A 53 7.13 -1.93 -8.20
C VAL A 53 7.69 -3.30 -7.86
N ARG A 54 6.96 -4.11 -7.08
CA ARG A 54 7.33 -5.49 -6.78
C ARG A 54 7.49 -6.31 -8.06
N ASP A 55 6.51 -6.25 -8.96
CA ASP A 55 6.52 -7.04 -10.20
C ASP A 55 7.69 -6.64 -11.11
N ARG A 56 7.99 -5.34 -11.20
CA ARG A 56 9.17 -4.85 -11.92
C ARG A 56 10.47 -5.30 -11.27
N ALA A 57 10.57 -5.30 -9.94
CA ALA A 57 11.76 -5.74 -9.23
C ALA A 57 12.00 -7.25 -9.42
N LEU A 58 10.94 -8.07 -9.33
CA LEU A 58 11.01 -9.51 -9.56
C LEU A 58 11.37 -9.87 -11.01
N ALA A 59 10.96 -9.06 -11.99
CA ALA A 59 11.30 -9.26 -13.40
C ALA A 59 12.78 -8.98 -13.73
N LEU A 60 13.53 -8.38 -12.80
CA LEU A 60 14.96 -8.10 -12.95
C LEU A 60 15.85 -9.18 -12.29
N LEU A 61 15.24 -10.17 -11.63
CA LEU A 61 15.92 -11.35 -11.07
C LEU A 61 16.06 -12.46 -12.13
#